data_AF-T4VS26-F1
#
_entry.id   AF-T4VS26-F1
#
_cell.length_a   1.000
_cell.length_b   1.000
_cell.length_c   1.000
_cell.angle_alpha   90.00
_cell.angle_beta   90.00
_cell.angle_gamma   90.00
#
_symmetry.space_group_name_H-M   'P 1'
#
loop_
_entity.id
_entity.type
_entity.pdbx_description
1 polymer ?
#
loop_
_entity_poly.entity_id
_entity_poly.type
_entity_poly.pdbx_seq_one_letter_code
_entity_poly.pdbx_strand_id
1 'polypeptide(L)'
;MIKNQEVIFGIISAIFIIIYSASYILSDIYLIVNSRTLKSNINKVLPTLSKLNTPSLILSLACLIPHIYTLKSNFSIFDSSSMLLFVLFMATCTKLNFLNKLKIKQYSSIIAYLLIVSLSVHIFFR
;
A
#
# COMPACT_ATOMS: atom_id res chain seq x y z
N MET A 1 -7.78 22.28 14.42
CA MET A 1 -7.46 20.91 14.91
C MET A 1 -7.78 19.84 13.87
N ILE A 2 -8.96 19.83 13.25
CA ILE A 2 -9.38 18.79 12.28
C ILE A 2 -8.44 18.67 11.08
N LYS A 3 -7.98 19.79 10.51
CA LYS A 3 -7.03 19.79 9.36
C LYS A 3 -5.67 19.16 9.69
N ASN A 4 -5.19 19.30 10.93
CA ASN A 4 -3.94 18.66 11.34
C ASN A 4 -4.12 17.15 11.51
N GLN A 5 -5.29 16.72 12.00
CA GLN A 5 -5.63 15.31 12.13
C GLN A 5 -5.74 14.63 10.76
N GLU A 6 -6.40 15.29 9.80
CA GLU A 6 -6.47 14.86 8.40
C GLU A 6 -5.08 14.58 7.83
N VAL A 7 -4.17 15.55 7.90
CA VAL A 7 -2.80 15.41 7.37
C VAL A 7 -2.03 14.29 8.07
N ILE A 8 -2.13 14.19 9.41
CA ILE A 8 -1.47 13.14 10.18
C ILE A 8 -1.95 11.75 9.75
N PHE A 9 -3.26 11.53 9.64
CA PHE A 9 -3.80 10.24 9.19
C PHE A 9 -3.39 9.91 7.76
N GLY A 10 -3.29 10.92 6.88
CA GLY A 10 -2.81 10.74 5.51
C GLY A 10 -1.36 10.30 5.45
N ILE A 11 -0.48 10.96 6.21
CA ILE A 11 0.95 10.63 6.30
C ILE A 11 1.13 9.21 6.86
N ILE A 12 0.44 8.88 7.95
CA ILE A 12 0.55 7.56 8.58
C ILE A 12 0.10 6.47 7.59
N SER A 13 -1.03 6.69 6.91
CA SER A 13 -1.51 5.75 5.88
C SER A 13 -0.48 5.58 4.75
N ALA A 14 0.08 6.68 4.24
CA ALA A 14 1.09 6.67 3.20
C ALA A 14 2.35 5.86 3.59
N ILE A 15 2.84 6.02 4.82
CA ILE A 15 4.00 5.28 5.32
C ILE A 15 3.73 3.77 5.29
N PHE A 16 2.57 3.33 5.80
CA PHE A 16 2.23 1.91 5.82
C PHE A 16 1.96 1.34 4.42
N ILE A 17 1.40 2.14 3.52
CA ILE A 17 1.27 1.79 2.10
C ILE A 17 2.65 1.52 1.46
N ILE A 18 3.63 2.39 1.74
CA ILE A 18 4.99 2.24 1.22
C ILE A 18 5.64 0.97 1.79
N ILE A 19 5.51 0.73 3.09
CA ILE A 19 6.05 -0.48 3.74
C ILE A 19 5.45 -1.76 3.13
N TYR A 20 4.12 -1.79 2.92
CA TYR A 20 3.45 -2.90 2.25
C TYR A 20 4.03 -3.14 0.86
N SER A 21 4.10 -2.09 0.05
CA SER A 21 4.48 -2.17 -1.36
C SER A 21 5.96 -2.51 -1.55
N ALA A 22 6.83 -2.02 -0.64
CA ALA A 22 8.27 -2.30 -0.64
C ALA A 22 8.57 -3.80 -0.58
N SER A 23 7.75 -4.58 0.14
CA SER A 23 7.95 -6.03 0.23
C SER A 23 7.81 -6.76 -1.12
N TYR A 24 6.90 -6.30 -1.98
CA TYR A 24 6.69 -6.85 -3.32
C TYR A 24 7.75 -6.34 -4.29
N ILE A 25 8.07 -5.06 -4.26
CA ILE A 25 9.14 -4.47 -5.08
C ILE A 25 10.48 -5.17 -4.80
N LEU A 26 10.85 -5.34 -3.52
CA LEU A 26 12.09 -6.04 -3.15
C LEU A 26 12.09 -7.50 -3.59
N SER A 27 10.93 -8.17 -3.54
CA SER A 27 10.79 -9.54 -4.05
C SER A 27 11.02 -9.62 -5.56
N ASP A 28 10.50 -8.66 -6.32
CA ASP A 28 10.68 -8.62 -7.78
C ASP A 28 12.12 -8.25 -8.15
N ILE A 29 12.73 -7.27 -7.47
CA ILE A 29 14.14 -6.92 -7.65
C ILE A 29 15.04 -8.14 -7.37
N TYR A 30 14.74 -8.91 -6.31
CA TYR A 30 15.49 -10.12 -5.99
C TYR A 30 15.50 -11.15 -7.13
N LEU A 31 14.37 -11.28 -7.85
CA LEU A 31 14.24 -12.21 -8.98
C LEU A 31 15.00 -11.73 -10.22
N ILE A 32 15.02 -10.43 -10.48
CA ILE A 32 15.59 -9.85 -11.70
C ILE A 32 17.11 -9.63 -11.60
N VAL A 33 17.61 -9.26 -10.43
CA VAL A 33 19.02 -8.89 -10.27
C VAL A 33 19.92 -10.12 -10.26
N ASN A 34 21.10 -10.04 -10.88
CA ASN A 34 22.12 -11.10 -10.86
C ASN A 34 23.23 -10.89 -9.80
N SER A 35 23.27 -9.71 -9.17
CA SER A 35 24.26 -9.40 -8.13
C SER A 35 24.05 -10.20 -6.85
N ARG A 36 25.06 -10.97 -6.44
CA ARG A 36 25.05 -11.73 -5.18
C ARG A 36 24.98 -10.83 -3.95
N THR A 37 25.66 -9.68 -3.97
CA THR A 37 25.67 -8.74 -2.84
C THR A 37 24.30 -8.12 -2.62
N LEU A 38 23.63 -7.71 -3.70
CA LEU A 38 22.27 -7.16 -3.60
C LEU A 38 21.28 -8.22 -3.12
N LYS A 39 21.34 -9.45 -3.65
CA LYS A 39 20.49 -10.56 -3.19
C LYS A 39 20.65 -10.83 -1.69
N SER A 40 21.89 -10.83 -1.20
CA SER A 40 22.18 -11.02 0.24
C SER A 40 21.54 -9.92 1.09
N ASN A 41 21.64 -8.66 0.67
CA ASN A 41 21.02 -7.54 1.38
C ASN A 41 19.50 -7.63 1.38
N ILE A 42 18.88 -7.96 0.23
CA ILE A 42 17.43 -8.15 0.14
C ILE A 42 16.98 -9.29 1.06
N ASN A 43 17.70 -10.42 1.09
CA ASN A 43 17.37 -11.55 1.96
C ASN A 43 17.41 -11.22 3.46
N LYS A 44 18.19 -10.22 3.89
CA LYS A 44 18.19 -9.75 5.29
C LYS A 44 16.96 -8.91 5.62
N VAL A 45 16.50 -8.09 4.68
CA VAL A 45 15.42 -7.10 4.92
C VAL A 45 14.03 -7.68 4.63
N LEU A 46 13.92 -8.50 3.59
CA LEU A 46 12.66 -9.04 3.09
C LEU A 46 11.83 -9.83 4.13
N PRO A 47 12.42 -10.65 5.02
CA PRO A 47 11.66 -11.35 6.06
C PRO A 47 10.95 -10.38 7.01
N THR A 48 11.61 -9.29 7.38
CA THR A 48 11.05 -8.27 8.28
C THR A 48 9.90 -7.53 7.60
N LEU A 49 10.08 -7.10 6.36
CA LEU A 49 9.01 -6.47 5.58
C LEU A 49 7.83 -7.41 5.33
N SER A 50 8.11 -8.70 5.10
CA SER A 50 7.07 -9.71 4.90
C SER A 50 6.21 -9.92 6.15
N LYS A 51 6.81 -9.85 7.35
CA LYS A 51 6.07 -9.90 8.62
C LYS A 51 5.19 -8.65 8.82
N LEU A 52 5.66 -7.49 8.36
CA LEU A 52 4.91 -6.23 8.47
C LEU A 52 3.85 -6.06 7.39
N ASN A 53 3.85 -6.88 6.33
CA ASN A 53 2.99 -6.72 5.17
C ASN A 53 1.49 -6.65 5.53
N THR A 54 0.95 -7.65 6.22
CA THR A 54 -0.47 -7.67 6.64
C THR A 54 -0.80 -6.58 7.68
N PRO A 55 -0.02 -6.38 8.75
CA PRO A 55 -0.23 -5.26 9.67
C PRO A 55 -0.25 -3.90 8.98
N SER A 56 0.63 -3.68 7.99
CA SER A 56 0.71 -2.42 7.25
C SER A 56 -0.54 -2.17 6.43
N LEU A 57 -1.14 -3.19 5.80
CA LEU A 57 -2.43 -3.07 5.13
C LEU A 57 -3.56 -2.67 6.07
N ILE A 58 -3.63 -3.31 7.24
CA ILE A 58 -4.69 -3.04 8.23
C ILE A 58 -4.55 -1.62 8.78
N LEU A 59 -3.33 -1.21 9.13
CA LEU A 59 -3.05 0.13 9.66
C LEU A 59 -3.28 1.22 8.60
N SER A 60 -2.87 0.99 7.35
CA SER A 60 -3.13 1.94 6.27
C SER A 60 -4.63 2.12 6.02
N LEU A 61 -5.44 1.05 6.05
CA LEU A 61 -6.90 1.15 5.97
C LEU A 61 -7.48 1.93 7.16
N ALA A 62 -7.08 1.56 8.37
CA ALA A 62 -7.56 2.18 9.60
C ALA A 62 -7.27 3.68 9.66
N CYS A 63 -6.17 4.14 9.03
CA CYS A 63 -5.84 5.56 8.92
C CYS A 63 -6.44 6.24 7.68
N LEU A 64 -6.59 5.54 6.55
CA LEU A 64 -7.11 6.14 5.31
C LEU A 64 -8.61 6.45 5.42
N ILE A 65 -9.39 5.63 6.12
CA ILE A 65 -10.82 5.86 6.32
C ILE A 65 -11.10 7.20 7.06
N PRO A 66 -10.54 7.46 8.26
CA PRO A 66 -10.76 8.74 8.95
C PRO A 66 -10.13 9.92 8.20
N HIS A 67 -9.02 9.69 7.49
CA HIS A 67 -8.42 10.68 6.60
C HIS A 67 -9.38 11.15 5.50
N ILE A 68 -10.03 10.21 4.82
CA ILE A 68 -11.03 10.51 3.80
C ILE A 68 -12.25 11.16 4.44
N TYR A 69 -12.75 10.63 5.56
CA TYR A 69 -13.90 11.21 6.25
C TYR A 69 -13.70 12.66 6.69
N THR A 70 -12.47 13.06 7.00
CA THR A 70 -12.13 14.43 7.42
C THR A 70 -11.93 15.40 6.25
N LEU A 71 -11.71 14.89 5.03
CA LEU A 71 -11.51 15.64 3.77
C LEU A 71 -12.78 16.36 3.25
N LYS A 72 -13.77 16.66 4.11
CA LYS A 72 -15.09 17.20 3.74
C LYS A 72 -15.03 18.45 2.85
N SER A 73 -15.03 18.23 1.53
CA SER A 73 -15.52 19.14 0.50
C SER A 73 -15.80 18.30 -0.76
N ASN A 74 -17.06 18.19 -1.18
CA ASN A 74 -17.51 17.56 -2.42
C ASN A 74 -16.85 16.22 -2.78
N PHE A 75 -17.21 15.17 -2.05
CA PHE A 75 -16.90 13.79 -2.43
C PHE A 75 -17.44 13.47 -3.82
N SER A 76 -16.56 13.45 -4.81
CA SER A 76 -16.84 12.74 -6.05
C SER A 76 -16.35 11.30 -5.88
N ILE A 77 -17.09 10.33 -6.41
CA ILE A 77 -16.68 8.91 -6.37
C ILE A 77 -15.34 8.71 -7.10
N PHE A 78 -14.96 9.65 -7.97
CA PHE A 78 -13.74 9.65 -8.77
C PHE A 78 -12.58 10.49 -8.18
N ASP A 79 -12.68 10.94 -6.94
CA ASP A 79 -11.58 11.65 -6.28
C ASP A 79 -10.36 10.73 -6.07
N SER A 80 -9.17 11.32 -6.05
CA SER A 80 -7.92 10.58 -5.86
C SER A 80 -7.91 9.76 -4.56
N SER A 81 -8.56 10.28 -3.51
CA SER A 81 -8.67 9.65 -2.20
C SER A 81 -9.56 8.39 -2.21
N SER A 82 -10.70 8.42 -2.91
CA SER A 82 -11.59 7.26 -3.02
C SER A 82 -10.97 6.17 -3.90
N MET A 83 -10.25 6.54 -4.95
CA MET A 83 -9.48 5.61 -5.78
C MET A 83 -8.38 4.91 -4.99
N LEU A 84 -7.63 5.67 -4.16
CA LEU A 84 -6.63 5.10 -3.26
C LEU A 84 -7.25 4.11 -2.28
N LEU A 85 -8.40 4.45 -1.69
CA LEU A 85 -9.13 3.54 -0.80
C LEU A 85 -9.59 2.27 -1.50
N PHE A 86 -10.08 2.38 -2.73
CA PHE A 86 -10.50 1.24 -3.53
C PHE A 86 -9.33 0.28 -3.83
N VAL A 87 -8.20 0.81 -4.30
CA VAL A 87 -7.02 -0.01 -4.57
C VAL A 87 -6.48 -0.65 -3.28
N LEU A 88 -6.47 0.08 -2.17
CA LEU A 88 -6.08 -0.43 -0.87
C LEU A 88 -7.02 -1.54 -0.38
N PHE A 89 -8.33 -1.37 -0.56
CA PHE A 89 -9.32 -2.40 -0.25
C PHE A 89 -9.07 -3.67 -1.09
N MET A 90 -8.85 -3.54 -2.40
CA MET A 90 -8.50 -4.68 -3.26
C MET A 90 -7.22 -5.39 -2.82
N ALA A 91 -6.19 -4.64 -2.39
CA ALA A 91 -4.97 -5.20 -1.82
C ALA A 91 -5.24 -6.01 -0.54
N THR A 92 -6.17 -5.55 0.30
CA THR A 92 -6.55 -6.29 1.52
C THR A 92 -7.37 -7.54 1.22
N CYS A 93 -8.32 -7.48 0.30
CA CYS A 93 -9.13 -8.63 -0.11
C CYS A 93 -8.29 -9.75 -0.74
N THR A 94 -7.29 -9.39 -1.55
CA THR A 94 -6.37 -10.38 -2.14
C THR A 94 -5.47 -11.05 -1.10
N LYS A 95 -5.13 -10.35 -0.01
CA LYS A 95 -4.28 -10.88 1.07
C LYS A 95 -5.04 -11.71 2.10
N LEU A 96 -6.28 -11.35 2.45
CA LEU A 96 -7.09 -11.97 3.50
C LEU A 96 -7.86 -13.24 3.05
N ASN A 97 -7.36 -13.97 2.06
CA ASN A 97 -7.91 -15.26 1.59
C ASN A 97 -9.29 -15.23 0.89
N PHE A 98 -9.94 -14.09 0.64
CA PHE A 98 -11.23 -14.11 -0.07
C PHE A 98 -11.11 -14.63 -1.52
N LEU A 99 -9.89 -14.61 -2.09
CA LEU A 99 -9.58 -15.07 -3.45
C LEU A 99 -8.62 -16.28 -3.51
N ASN A 100 -8.30 -16.94 -2.39
CA ASN A 100 -7.21 -17.92 -2.24
C ASN A 100 -7.22 -19.15 -3.17
N LYS A 101 -8.24 -19.30 -4.03
CA LYS A 101 -8.32 -20.34 -5.08
C LYS A 101 -7.51 -20.02 -6.34
N LEU A 102 -7.12 -18.76 -6.56
CA LEU A 102 -6.28 -18.38 -7.71
C LEU A 102 -4.81 -18.28 -7.26
N LYS A 103 -3.86 -18.71 -8.10
CA LYS A 103 -2.41 -18.58 -7.81
C LYS A 103 -2.02 -17.09 -7.82
N ILE A 104 -2.15 -16.40 -6.67
CA ILE A 104 -2.26 -14.93 -6.52
C ILE A 104 -0.95 -14.15 -6.32
N LYS A 105 0.24 -14.79 -6.40
CA LYS A 105 1.49 -14.06 -6.11
C LYS A 105 1.77 -12.94 -7.11
N GLN A 106 1.47 -13.13 -8.40
CA GLN A 106 1.63 -12.10 -9.44
C GLN A 106 0.65 -10.94 -9.26
N TYR A 107 -0.62 -11.22 -8.97
CA TYR A 107 -1.64 -10.18 -8.74
C TYR A 107 -1.33 -9.30 -7.55
N SER A 108 -0.77 -9.87 -6.47
CA SER A 108 -0.37 -9.10 -5.30
C SER A 108 0.73 -8.07 -5.63
N SER A 109 1.67 -8.42 -6.51
CA SER A 109 2.72 -7.48 -6.93
C SER A 109 2.14 -6.37 -7.80
N ILE A 110 1.32 -6.71 -8.80
CA ILE A 110 0.64 -5.72 -9.68
C ILE A 110 -0.17 -4.72 -8.84
N ILE A 111 -0.94 -5.21 -7.86
CA ILE A 111 -1.72 -4.36 -6.97
C ILE A 111 -0.79 -3.45 -6.14
N ALA A 112 0.33 -3.95 -5.63
CA ALA A 112 1.28 -3.13 -4.88
C ALA A 112 1.85 -1.97 -5.73
N TYR A 113 2.18 -2.20 -7.01
CA TYR A 113 2.60 -1.12 -7.91
C TYR A 113 1.47 -0.12 -8.17
N LEU A 114 0.25 -0.61 -8.44
CA LEU A 114 -0.92 0.24 -8.64
C LEU A 114 -1.19 1.12 -7.41
N LEU A 115 -0.97 0.58 -6.22
CA LEU A 115 -1.19 1.24 -4.94
C LEU A 115 -0.16 2.36 -4.71
N ILE A 116 1.10 2.16 -5.11
CA ILE A 116 2.10 3.24 -5.13
C ILE A 116 1.71 4.35 -6.12
N VAL A 117 1.33 3.98 -7.35
CA VAL A 117 0.93 4.96 -8.36
C VAL A 117 -0.27 5.78 -7.88
N SER A 118 -1.28 5.11 -7.33
CA SER A 118 -2.45 5.76 -6.76
C SER A 118 -2.09 6.66 -5.57
N LEU A 119 -1.14 6.24 -4.72
CA LEU A 119 -0.67 7.06 -3.60
C LEU A 119 0.05 8.32 -4.12
N SER A 120 0.93 8.17 -5.12
CA SER A 120 1.62 9.30 -5.73
C SER A 120 0.63 10.31 -6.33
N VAL A 121 -0.36 9.83 -7.10
CA VAL A 121 -1.43 10.69 -7.65
C VAL A 121 -2.17 11.41 -6.52
N HIS A 122 -2.53 10.71 -5.44
CA HIS A 122 -3.22 11.32 -4.30
C HIS A 122 -2.38 12.38 -3.58
N ILE A 123 -1.04 12.20 -3.49
CA ILE A 123 -0.14 13.18 -2.87
C ILE A 123 0.04 14.42 -3.76
N PHE A 124 0.13 14.25 -5.08
CA PHE A 124 0.41 15.36 -6.02
C PHE A 124 -0.82 16.15 -6.44
N PHE A 125 -2.00 15.53 -6.52
CA PHE A 125 -3.23 16.13 -7.05
C PHE A 125 -4.26 16.48 -5.96
N ARG A 126 -3.79 16.64 -4.74
CA ARG A 126 -4.59 17.11 -3.61
C ARG A 126 -4.07 18.47 -3.14
#